data_AF-A0A7C3DLA9-F1
#
_entry.id   AF-A0A7C3DLA9-F1
#
_cell.length_a   1.000
_cell.length_b   1.000
_cell.length_c   1.000
_cell.angle_alpha   90.00
_cell.angle_beta   90.00
_cell.angle_gamma   90.00
#
_symmetry.space_group_name_H-M   'P 1'
#
loop_
_entity.id
_entity.type
_entity.pdbx_description
1 polymer ?
#
loop_
_entity_poly.entity_id
_entity_poly.type
_entity_poly.pdbx_seq_one_letter_code
_entity_poly.pdbx_strand_id
1 'polypeptide(L)'
;MVFANYNTRGGQPGKGPEWTTLVRFDTNWVRQEAWVFPDTLIERFRPYSNSGGAWGPDGLLYCTGHSRRELYVLDLPTAGSVLRLLRILPFASPGQGIAWDRSEPGVLYSIDRKRRKVVVSRLE
;
A
#
# COMPACT_ATOMS: atom_id res chain seq x y z
N MET A 1 -2.40 -3.99 8.86
CA MET A 1 -1.52 -4.91 8.10
C MET A 1 -2.20 -5.30 6.81
N VAL A 2 -1.48 -5.39 5.68
CA VAL A 2 -2.06 -5.81 4.40
C VAL A 2 -1.75 -7.29 4.13
N PHE A 3 -2.76 -8.07 3.81
CA PHE A 3 -2.64 -9.43 3.30
C PHE A 3 -2.77 -9.39 1.77
N ALA A 4 -1.62 -9.46 1.10
CA ALA A 4 -1.51 -9.43 -0.35
C ALA A 4 -1.95 -10.75 -0.99
N ASN A 5 -2.67 -10.67 -2.11
CA ASN A 5 -2.98 -11.82 -2.96
C ASN A 5 -2.56 -11.52 -4.40
N TYR A 6 -2.10 -12.54 -5.13
CA TYR A 6 -1.44 -12.38 -6.43
C TYR A 6 -2.11 -13.26 -7.47
N ASN A 7 -2.19 -12.80 -8.73
CA ASN A 7 -2.61 -13.64 -9.86
C ASN A 7 -1.47 -14.46 -10.47
N THR A 8 -0.31 -14.46 -9.83
CA THR A 8 0.93 -15.03 -10.38
C THR A 8 1.61 -15.94 -9.35
N ARG A 9 2.93 -16.11 -9.46
CA ARG A 9 3.71 -16.95 -8.55
C ARG A 9 3.53 -16.50 -7.10
N GLY A 10 3.14 -17.45 -6.24
CA GLY A 10 2.86 -17.20 -4.82
C GLY A 10 1.40 -16.81 -4.52
N GLY A 11 0.53 -16.76 -5.53
CA GLY A 11 -0.90 -16.57 -5.40
C GLY A 11 -1.68 -17.83 -5.03
N GLN A 12 -2.92 -17.66 -4.57
CA GLN A 12 -3.87 -18.76 -4.37
C GLN A 12 -4.70 -18.98 -5.64
N PRO A 13 -4.82 -20.21 -6.17
CA PRO A 13 -5.66 -20.48 -7.34
C PRO A 13 -7.08 -19.94 -7.18
N GLY A 14 -7.58 -19.24 -8.21
CA GLY A 14 -8.90 -18.61 -8.20
C GLY A 14 -9.01 -17.31 -7.40
N LYS A 15 -7.91 -16.79 -6.85
CA LYS A 15 -7.87 -15.50 -6.15
C LYS A 15 -6.77 -14.61 -6.67
N GLY A 16 -7.15 -13.43 -7.14
CA GLY A 16 -6.23 -12.42 -7.59
C GLY A 16 -6.05 -11.23 -6.67
N PRO A 17 -5.43 -10.16 -7.18
CA PRO A 17 -5.18 -8.94 -6.44
C PRO A 17 -6.42 -8.33 -5.80
N GLU A 18 -7.61 -8.54 -6.38
CA GLU A 18 -8.90 -8.14 -5.80
C GLU A 18 -9.20 -8.75 -4.41
N TRP A 19 -8.51 -9.84 -4.03
CA TRP A 19 -8.59 -10.44 -2.68
C TRP A 19 -7.60 -9.84 -1.67
N THR A 20 -6.86 -8.80 -2.05
CA THR A 20 -5.94 -8.10 -1.16
C THR A 20 -6.72 -7.30 -0.12
N THR A 21 -6.41 -7.51 1.16
CA THR A 21 -7.16 -6.89 2.26
C THR A 21 -6.24 -6.14 3.22
N LEU A 22 -6.67 -4.95 3.64
CA LEU A 22 -6.13 -4.26 4.80
C LEU A 22 -6.90 -4.74 6.03
N VAL A 23 -6.19 -5.20 7.06
CA VAL A 23 -6.79 -5.67 8.30
C VAL A 23 -6.21 -4.90 9.49
N ARG A 24 -7.09 -4.40 10.36
CA ARG A 24 -6.75 -3.82 11.66
C ARG A 24 -6.74 -4.93 12.70
N PHE A 25 -5.70 -4.90 13.52
CA PHE A 25 -5.54 -5.79 14.66
C PHE A 25 -5.44 -4.97 15.94
N ASP A 26 -5.91 -5.53 17.05
CA ASP A 26 -5.56 -5.00 18.37
C ASP A 26 -4.14 -5.44 18.77
N THR A 27 -3.72 -5.07 19.99
CA THR A 27 -2.40 -5.40 20.53
C THR A 27 -2.20 -6.89 20.81
N ASN A 28 -3.28 -7.68 20.84
CA ASN A 28 -3.26 -9.12 21.03
C ASN A 28 -3.37 -9.88 19.70
N TRP A 29 -3.24 -9.18 18.57
CA TRP A 29 -3.37 -9.75 17.22
C TRP A 29 -4.76 -10.32 16.91
N VAL A 30 -5.80 -9.84 17.59
CA VAL A 30 -7.20 -10.13 17.25
C VAL A 30 -7.63 -9.20 16.14
N ARG A 31 -8.22 -9.77 15.07
CA ARG A 31 -8.77 -9.00 13.95
C ARG A 31 -9.96 -8.17 14.43
N GLN A 32 -9.91 -6.87 14.19
CA GLN A 32 -10.98 -5.94 14.56
C GLN A 32 -11.83 -5.57 13.34
N GLU A 33 -11.16 -5.16 12.26
CA GLU A 33 -11.81 -4.62 11.06
C GLU A 33 -11.00 -5.00 9.82
N ALA A 34 -11.65 -5.01 8.66
CA ALA A 34 -11.00 -5.27 7.39
C ALA A 34 -11.61 -4.44 6.26
N TRP A 35 -10.76 -4.02 5.32
CA TRP A 35 -11.12 -3.28 4.13
C TRP A 35 -10.45 -3.88 2.89
N VAL A 36 -11.09 -3.67 1.74
CA VAL A 36 -10.55 -3.98 0.41
C VAL A 36 -10.11 -2.70 -0.29
N PHE A 37 -9.21 -2.85 -1.26
CA PHE A 37 -8.81 -1.74 -2.13
C PHE A 37 -9.85 -1.52 -3.24
N PRO A 38 -10.06 -0.28 -3.72
CA PRO A 38 -11.00 0.00 -4.80
C PRO A 38 -10.49 -0.57 -6.14
N ASP A 39 -11.41 -0.92 -7.05
CA ASP A 39 -11.09 -1.52 -8.35
C ASP A 39 -10.08 -0.71 -9.17
N THR A 40 -10.18 0.62 -9.11
CA THR A 40 -9.24 1.54 -9.77
C THR A 40 -7.79 1.33 -9.34
N LEU A 41 -7.58 0.88 -8.10
CA LEU A 41 -6.27 0.61 -7.54
C LEU A 41 -5.87 -0.86 -7.73
N ILE A 42 -6.82 -1.80 -7.70
CA ILE A 42 -6.58 -3.19 -8.07
C ILE A 42 -5.99 -3.29 -9.48
N GLU A 43 -6.55 -2.59 -10.46
CA GLU A 43 -6.03 -2.59 -11.84
C GLU A 43 -4.61 -2.03 -11.95
N ARG A 44 -4.23 -1.13 -11.05
CA ARG A 44 -2.87 -0.58 -11.00
C ARG A 44 -1.87 -1.51 -10.33
N PHE A 45 -2.33 -2.34 -9.40
CA PHE A 45 -1.52 -3.36 -8.74
C PHE A 45 -1.24 -4.58 -9.64
N ARG A 46 -2.14 -4.90 -10.58
CA ARG A 46 -1.99 -6.07 -11.46
C ARG A 46 -0.62 -6.10 -12.17
N PRO A 47 -0.04 -7.31 -12.34
CA PRO A 47 -0.58 -8.62 -11.96
C PRO A 47 -0.26 -9.02 -10.50
N TYR A 48 0.42 -8.13 -9.75
CA TYR A 48 0.78 -8.34 -8.35
C TYR A 48 -0.23 -7.64 -7.42
N SER A 49 0.22 -7.21 -6.23
CA SER A 49 -0.63 -6.64 -5.17
C SER A 49 0.00 -5.35 -4.60
N ASN A 50 -0.49 -4.92 -3.45
CA ASN A 50 0.15 -3.91 -2.60
C ASN A 50 1.51 -4.42 -2.11
N SER A 51 2.57 -3.64 -2.33
CA SER A 51 3.96 -3.99 -1.99
C SER A 51 4.51 -3.22 -0.79
N GLY A 52 3.94 -2.07 -0.48
CA GLY A 52 4.33 -1.22 0.64
C GLY A 52 3.11 -0.52 1.22
N GLY A 53 3.18 -0.18 2.50
CA GLY A 53 2.10 0.50 3.21
C GLY A 53 2.62 1.18 4.46
N ALA A 54 2.35 2.47 4.63
CA ALA A 54 2.71 3.21 5.82
C ALA A 54 1.64 4.26 6.15
N TRP A 55 1.25 4.34 7.41
CA TRP A 55 0.37 5.41 7.89
C TRP A 55 1.19 6.71 8.01
N GLY A 56 0.71 7.76 7.34
CA GLY A 56 1.29 9.10 7.41
C GLY A 56 0.92 9.82 8.71
N PRO A 57 1.59 10.93 9.01
CA PRO A 57 1.30 11.77 10.18
C PRO A 57 -0.08 12.45 10.11
N ASP A 58 -0.66 12.52 8.92
CA ASP A 58 -2.01 13.02 8.63
C ASP A 58 -3.11 11.97 8.87
N GLY A 59 -2.75 10.77 9.32
CA GLY A 59 -3.69 9.66 9.52
C GLY A 59 -4.10 8.93 8.25
N LEU A 60 -3.55 9.29 7.08
CA LEU A 60 -3.84 8.63 5.81
C LEU A 60 -2.93 7.42 5.59
N LEU A 61 -3.41 6.45 4.83
CA LEU A 61 -2.62 5.29 4.42
C LEU A 61 -1.94 5.57 3.08
N TYR A 62 -0.62 5.51 3.07
CA TYR A 62 0.18 5.60 1.86
C TYR A 62 0.59 4.21 1.42
N CYS A 63 0.32 3.87 0.15
CA CYS A 63 0.50 2.54 -0.40
C CYS A 63 1.24 2.58 -1.74
N THR A 64 1.93 1.50 -2.06
CA THR A 64 2.66 1.32 -3.33
C THR A 64 2.35 -0.05 -3.91
N GLY A 65 2.37 -0.15 -5.24
CA GLY A 65 2.33 -1.43 -5.96
C GLY A 65 3.73 -2.04 -6.11
N HIS A 66 3.88 -3.06 -6.96
CA HIS A 66 5.20 -3.63 -7.28
C HIS A 66 5.90 -2.97 -8.47
N SER A 67 5.13 -2.32 -9.35
CA SER A 67 5.58 -2.03 -10.71
C SER A 67 5.58 -0.54 -11.02
N ARG A 68 4.46 0.14 -10.74
CA ARG A 68 4.27 1.55 -11.11
C ARG A 68 5.01 2.46 -10.13
N ARG A 69 5.55 3.56 -10.66
CA ARG A 69 6.17 4.65 -9.91
C ARG A 69 5.12 5.59 -9.36
N GLU A 70 4.24 5.05 -8.54
CA GLU A 70 3.04 5.71 -8.03
C GLU A 70 2.92 5.46 -6.52
N LEU A 71 2.52 6.49 -5.80
CA LEU A 71 2.17 6.44 -4.38
C LEU A 71 0.68 6.75 -4.24
N TYR A 72 -0.06 5.81 -3.66
CA TYR A 72 -1.51 5.87 -3.52
C TYR A 72 -1.85 6.34 -2.11
N VAL A 73 -2.57 7.46 -2.01
CA VAL A 73 -3.02 8.02 -0.74
C VAL A 73 -4.46 7.59 -0.51
N LEU A 74 -4.68 6.83 0.56
CA LEU A 74 -5.92 6.16 0.89
C LEU A 74 -6.42 6.61 2.26
N ASP A 75 -7.74 6.62 2.40
CA ASP A 75 -8.42 6.85 3.67
C ASP A 75 -9.34 5.68 4.01
N LEU A 76 -9.61 5.49 5.30
CA LEU A 76 -10.62 4.56 5.75
C LEU A 76 -12.01 5.14 5.43
N PRO A 77 -12.95 4.32 4.94
CA PRO A 77 -14.31 4.78 4.73
C PRO A 77 -15.00 5.06 6.08
N THR A 78 -15.84 6.09 6.13
CA THR A 78 -16.75 6.31 7.27
C THR A 78 -17.77 5.18 7.41
N ALA A 79 -18.18 4.58 6.29
CA ALA A 79 -19.05 3.40 6.23
C ALA A 79 -18.74 2.56 4.99
N GLY A 80 -18.88 1.23 5.11
CA GLY A 80 -18.56 0.27 4.05
C GLY A 80 -17.16 -0.33 4.17
N SER A 81 -16.80 -1.20 3.22
CA SER A 81 -15.58 -2.03 3.28
C SER A 81 -14.52 -1.64 2.25
N VAL A 82 -14.75 -0.62 1.43
CA VAL A 82 -13.82 -0.22 0.35
C VAL A 82 -13.04 1.02 0.77
N LEU A 83 -11.70 0.94 0.71
CA LEU A 83 -10.83 2.09 0.95
C LEU A 83 -11.09 3.22 -0.04
N ARG A 84 -11.00 4.46 0.45
CA ARG A 84 -11.18 5.66 -0.38
C ARG A 84 -9.85 6.07 -0.98
N LEU A 85 -9.70 5.95 -2.30
CA LEU A 85 -8.56 6.54 -3.00
C LEU A 85 -8.73 8.05 -3.08
N LEU A 86 -7.85 8.79 -2.39
CA LEU A 86 -7.89 10.25 -2.35
C LEU A 86 -7.01 10.86 -3.44
N ARG A 87 -5.77 10.37 -3.59
CA ARG A 87 -4.78 10.90 -4.54
C ARG A 87 -3.86 9.80 -5.06
N ILE A 88 -3.34 10.02 -6.26
CA ILE A 88 -2.21 9.26 -6.82
C ILE A 88 -1.08 10.25 -7.05
N LEU A 89 0.03 10.06 -6.37
CA LEU A 89 1.21 10.91 -6.49
C LEU A 89 2.29 10.20 -7.33
N PRO A 90 3.06 10.94 -8.14
CA PRO A 90 4.26 10.38 -8.75
C PRO A 90 5.25 9.98 -7.65
N PHE A 91 5.96 8.86 -7.84
CA PHE A 91 6.89 8.37 -6.84
C PHE A 91 8.25 8.00 -7.44
N ALA A 92 9.34 8.24 -6.70
CA ALA A 92 10.69 8.09 -7.24
C ALA A 92 11.09 6.63 -7.53
N SER A 93 10.40 5.66 -6.92
CA SER A 93 10.67 4.23 -7.06
C SER A 93 9.37 3.42 -7.28
N PRO A 94 9.47 2.15 -7.72
CA PRO A 94 8.32 1.24 -7.69
C PRO A 94 7.82 0.95 -6.27
N GLY A 95 8.59 1.29 -5.24
CA GLY A 95 8.08 1.42 -3.87
C GLY A 95 7.93 0.12 -3.08
N GLN A 96 8.68 -0.94 -3.37
CA GLN A 96 8.57 -2.17 -2.58
C GLN A 96 9.00 -1.89 -1.13
N GLY A 97 8.09 -1.99 -0.16
CA GLY A 97 8.33 -1.51 1.20
C GLY A 97 8.51 0.00 1.27
N ILE A 98 7.75 0.66 2.15
CA ILE A 98 7.87 2.10 2.42
C ILE A 98 7.81 2.38 3.91
N ALA A 99 8.48 3.45 4.36
CA ALA A 99 8.48 3.88 5.75
C ALA A 99 8.70 5.39 5.86
N TRP A 100 7.84 6.06 6.62
CA TRP A 100 8.02 7.47 6.96
C TRP A 100 9.19 7.64 7.93
N ASP A 101 10.02 8.65 7.69
CA ASP A 101 10.96 9.15 8.69
C ASP A 101 10.16 9.85 9.80
N ARG A 102 10.29 9.36 11.04
CA ARG A 102 9.60 9.98 12.18
C ARG A 102 10.33 11.21 12.71
N SER A 103 11.61 11.37 12.35
CA SER A 103 12.44 12.50 12.76
C SER A 103 12.42 13.65 11.76
N GLU A 104 12.06 13.37 10.50
CA GLU A 104 12.02 14.37 9.42
C GLU A 104 10.66 14.37 8.70
N PRO A 105 9.77 15.34 9.01
CA PRO A 105 8.45 15.43 8.39
C PRO A 105 8.52 15.48 6.86
N GLY A 106 7.61 14.74 6.21
CA GLY A 106 7.52 14.68 4.75
C GLY A 106 8.53 13.74 4.08
N VAL A 107 9.46 13.12 4.83
CA VAL A 107 10.43 12.18 4.26
C VAL A 107 9.89 10.75 4.27
N LEU A 108 9.85 10.13 3.09
CA LEU A 108 9.41 8.76 2.87
C LEU A 108 10.53 7.94 2.23
N TYR A 109 10.95 6.89 2.91
CA TYR A 109 11.88 5.89 2.38
C TYR A 109 11.13 4.82 1.60
N SER A 110 11.79 4.30 0.56
CA SER A 110 11.32 3.15 -0.21
C SER A 110 12.48 2.27 -0.70
N ILE A 111 12.20 1.01 -1.04
CA ILE A 111 13.22 0.12 -1.63
C ILE A 111 12.99 -0.02 -3.14
N ASP A 112 14.01 0.33 -3.92
CA ASP A 112 14.13 -0.08 -5.32
C ASP A 112 14.94 -1.37 -5.39
N ARG A 113 14.23 -2.51 -5.30
CA ARG A 113 14.86 -3.84 -5.30
C ARG A 113 15.66 -4.12 -6.57
N LYS A 114 15.20 -3.66 -7.74
CA LYS A 114 15.88 -3.91 -9.01
C LYS A 114 17.22 -3.19 -9.06
N ARG A 115 17.27 -1.95 -8.55
CA ARG A 115 18.50 -1.16 -8.47
C ARG A 115 19.33 -1.43 -7.22
N ARG A 116 18.80 -2.20 -6.26
CA ARG A 116 19.40 -2.47 -4.94
C ARG A 116 19.69 -1.17 -4.18
N LYS A 117 18.74 -0.24 -4.19
CA LYS A 117 18.87 1.06 -3.54
C LYS A 117 17.74 1.32 -2.57
N VAL A 118 18.05 2.03 -1.50
CA VAL A 118 17.07 2.79 -0.72
C VAL A 118 16.89 4.13 -1.41
N VAL A 119 15.64 4.54 -1.62
CA VAL A 119 15.28 5.80 -2.26
C VAL A 119 14.56 6.66 -1.24
N VAL A 120 15.09 7.87 -1.03
CA VAL A 120 14.52 8.89 -0.15
C VAL A 120 13.69 9.82 -1.01
N SER A 121 12.43 10.03 -0.64
CA SER A 121 11.54 10.98 -1.30
C SER A 121 11.04 12.00 -0.29
N ARG A 122 10.90 13.26 -0.69
CA ARG A 122 10.21 14.27 0.09
C ARG A 122 8.85 14.54 -0.54
N LEU A 123 7.82 14.51 0.29
CA LEU A 123 6.44 14.81 -0.08
C LEU A 123 6.10 16.17 0.53
N GLU A 124 5.55 17.06 -0.30
CA GLU A 124 5.06 18.38 0.08
C GLU A 124 3.57 18.34 0.43
#